data_AF-A0A4Y9IWM2-F1
#
_entry.id   AF-A0A4Y9IWM2-F1
#
_cell.length_a   1.000
_cell.length_b   1.000
_cell.length_c   1.000
_cell.angle_alpha   90.00
_cell.angle_beta   90.00
_cell.angle_gamma   90.00
#
_symmetry.space_group_name_H-M   'P 1'
#
loop_
_entity.id
_entity.type
_entity.pdbx_description
1 polymer ?
#
loop_
_entity_poly.entity_id
_entity_poly.type
_entity_poly.pdbx_seq_one_letter_code
_entity_poly.pdbx_strand_id
1 'polypeptide(L)'
;MNKKDIRKLKANPDNPRTMSEFMEGKLIESILVFPKMLELRPILINKDDVIVGGNGRVECLNKILALDDNEIEDYMFNQKKFRMASEEEKTGLLAFWAKWKKKPVTFVRILDDVSTEEEKEILVKDNLHYGEDDIEIMKRHFEREAIGDYLGSVAWNLYDYDDKINDKNLDLTKTYPEKFKCGYVECQMTDQEFKGLCARLEKYLEEHDGISDGFLTSLLLGK
;
A
#
# COMPACT_ATOMS: atom_id res chain seq x y z
N MET A 1 -15.10 -20.90 9.96
CA MET A 1 -13.75 -20.42 9.60
C MET A 1 -12.88 -20.42 10.84
N ASN A 2 -11.68 -20.98 10.74
CA ASN A 2 -10.78 -21.11 11.89
C ASN A 2 -9.85 -19.89 11.96
N LYS A 3 -9.39 -19.56 13.16
CA LYS A 3 -8.35 -18.54 13.37
C LYS A 3 -7.10 -19.20 13.91
N LYS A 4 -5.95 -18.85 13.37
CA LYS A 4 -4.66 -19.38 13.81
C LYS A 4 -3.65 -18.28 14.02
N ASP A 5 -2.80 -18.47 15.01
CA ASP A 5 -1.67 -17.58 15.27
C ASP A 5 -0.68 -17.71 14.12
N ILE A 6 -0.32 -16.58 13.49
CA ILE A 6 0.55 -16.59 12.30
C ILE A 6 1.92 -17.20 12.60
N ARG A 7 2.39 -17.09 13.84
CA ARG A 7 3.70 -17.61 14.28
C ARG A 7 3.73 -19.14 14.33
N LYS A 8 2.57 -19.79 14.28
CA LYS A 8 2.44 -21.25 14.26
C LYS A 8 2.30 -21.81 12.84
N LEU A 9 2.18 -20.95 11.83
CA LEU A 9 2.07 -21.37 10.44
C LEU A 9 3.46 -21.62 9.89
N LYS A 10 3.60 -22.69 9.10
CA LYS A 10 4.87 -23.06 8.45
C LYS A 10 4.82 -22.62 7.01
N ALA A 11 5.79 -21.80 6.59
CA ALA A 11 5.98 -21.48 5.19
C ALA A 11 6.22 -22.75 4.39
N ASN A 12 5.64 -22.83 3.20
CA ASN A 12 5.95 -23.92 2.30
C ASN A 12 7.23 -23.57 1.51
N PRO A 13 8.32 -24.35 1.67
CA PRO A 13 9.59 -24.07 1.01
C PRO A 13 9.50 -24.18 -0.52
N ASP A 14 8.53 -24.92 -1.04
CA ASP A 14 8.31 -25.12 -2.47
C ASP A 14 7.41 -24.04 -3.10
N ASN A 15 7.23 -22.90 -2.44
CA ASN A 15 6.49 -21.77 -3.01
C ASN A 15 7.26 -21.18 -4.22
N PRO A 16 6.78 -21.33 -5.47
CA PRO A 16 7.53 -20.95 -6.68
C PRO A 16 7.56 -19.43 -6.92
N ARG A 17 6.85 -18.65 -6.10
CA ARG A 17 6.77 -17.20 -6.21
C ARG A 17 7.68 -16.52 -5.20
N THR A 18 8.62 -15.74 -5.72
CA THR A 18 9.37 -14.75 -4.95
C THR A 18 8.63 -13.42 -5.01
N MET A 19 8.45 -12.75 -3.88
CA MET A 19 7.85 -11.42 -3.82
C MET A 19 8.94 -10.35 -3.86
N SER A 20 8.84 -9.40 -4.80
CA SER A 20 9.70 -8.21 -4.79
C SER A 20 9.32 -7.30 -3.62
N GLU A 21 10.26 -6.55 -3.06
CA GLU A 21 10.01 -5.57 -2.00
C GLU A 21 8.89 -4.57 -2.34
N PHE A 22 8.80 -4.14 -3.60
CA PHE A 22 7.73 -3.23 -4.05
C PHE A 22 6.32 -3.85 -3.92
N MET A 23 6.12 -5.04 -4.49
CA MET A 23 4.84 -5.77 -4.43
C MET A 23 4.47 -6.15 -3.00
N GLU A 24 5.47 -6.43 -2.18
CA GLU A 24 5.27 -6.69 -0.76
C GLU A 24 4.78 -5.45 -0.02
N GLY A 25 5.41 -4.29 -0.25
CA GLY A 25 4.94 -3.02 0.30
C GLY A 25 3.47 -2.77 -0.06
N LYS A 26 3.09 -2.98 -1.32
CA LYS A 26 1.69 -2.84 -1.77
C LYS A 26 0.73 -3.82 -1.09
N LEU A 27 1.16 -5.06 -0.88
CA LEU A 27 0.34 -6.04 -0.16
C LEU A 27 0.21 -5.69 1.33
N ILE A 28 1.27 -5.20 1.97
CA ILE A 28 1.24 -4.68 3.36
C ILE A 28 0.25 -3.52 3.45
N GLU A 29 0.39 -2.52 2.59
CA GLU A 29 -0.51 -1.36 2.53
C GLU A 29 -1.97 -1.79 2.40
N SER A 30 -2.27 -2.68 1.45
CA SER A 30 -3.62 -3.20 1.19
C SER A 30 -4.21 -3.93 2.40
N ILE A 31 -3.41 -4.77 3.06
CA ILE A 31 -3.81 -5.50 4.27
C ILE A 31 -4.12 -4.51 5.40
N LEU A 32 -3.25 -3.52 5.63
CA LEU A 32 -3.36 -2.56 6.72
C LEU A 32 -4.63 -1.71 6.62
N VAL A 33 -4.98 -1.21 5.42
CA VAL A 33 -6.16 -0.35 5.19
C VAL A 33 -7.46 -1.12 4.97
N PHE A 34 -7.38 -2.45 4.82
CA PHE A 34 -8.56 -3.29 4.70
C PHE A 34 -8.37 -4.67 5.37
N PRO A 35 -8.26 -4.72 6.72
CA PRO A 35 -7.99 -5.95 7.46
C PRO A 35 -9.07 -7.04 7.28
N LYS A 36 -10.29 -6.66 6.91
CA LYS A 36 -11.38 -7.59 6.57
C LYS A 36 -11.03 -8.50 5.39
N MET A 37 -10.06 -8.15 4.54
CA MET A 37 -9.57 -9.03 3.47
C MET A 37 -9.02 -10.35 3.98
N LEU A 38 -8.46 -10.38 5.19
CA LEU A 38 -7.98 -11.62 5.80
C LEU A 38 -9.12 -12.61 6.05
N GLU A 39 -10.34 -12.12 6.28
CA GLU A 39 -11.54 -12.95 6.40
C GLU A 39 -12.06 -13.37 5.03
N LEU A 40 -12.17 -12.44 4.08
CA LEU A 40 -12.70 -12.71 2.73
C LEU A 40 -11.82 -13.67 1.94
N ARG A 41 -10.51 -13.57 2.12
CA ARG A 41 -9.51 -14.49 1.58
C ARG A 41 -8.72 -15.08 2.76
N PRO A 42 -9.15 -16.21 3.32
CA PRO A 42 -8.38 -16.91 4.35
C PRO A 42 -7.11 -17.52 3.76
N ILE A 43 -6.15 -17.85 4.62
CA ILE A 43 -4.94 -18.60 4.24
C ILE A 43 -5.29 -20.10 4.18
N LEU A 44 -4.80 -20.78 3.15
CA LEU A 44 -5.03 -22.22 2.98
C LEU A 44 -3.88 -22.97 3.66
N ILE A 45 -4.20 -23.88 4.56
CA ILE A 45 -3.22 -24.70 5.28
C ILE A 45 -3.59 -26.17 5.21
N ASN A 46 -2.59 -27.05 5.27
CA ASN A 46 -2.83 -28.48 5.45
C ASN A 46 -2.95 -28.85 6.95
N LYS A 47 -3.08 -30.15 7.23
CA LYS A 47 -3.22 -30.68 8.62
C LYS A 47 -1.99 -30.42 9.50
N ASP A 48 -0.82 -30.20 8.90
CA ASP A 48 0.45 -29.98 9.59
C ASP A 48 0.82 -28.50 9.76
N ASP A 49 -0.14 -27.61 9.48
CA ASP A 49 -0.01 -26.15 9.49
C ASP A 49 0.95 -25.58 8.45
N VAL A 50 1.21 -26.33 7.39
CA VAL A 50 1.96 -25.87 6.22
C VAL A 50 1.04 -25.07 5.31
N ILE A 51 1.52 -23.91 4.87
CA ILE A 51 0.76 -22.99 4.02
C ILE A 51 0.73 -23.54 2.59
N VAL A 52 -0.46 -23.93 2.13
CA VAL A 52 -0.69 -24.39 0.75
C VAL A 52 -0.99 -23.21 -0.18
N GLY A 53 -1.59 -22.14 0.35
CA GLY A 53 -1.91 -20.94 -0.42
C GLY A 53 -1.93 -19.68 0.44
N GLY A 54 -1.42 -18.57 -0.10
CA GLY A 54 -1.26 -17.32 0.63
C GLY A 54 0.04 -17.18 1.42
N ASN A 55 1.14 -17.81 0.99
CA ASN A 55 2.47 -17.63 1.59
C ASN A 55 2.86 -16.15 1.74
N GLY A 56 2.70 -15.36 0.67
CA GLY A 56 3.00 -13.93 0.69
C GLY A 56 2.17 -13.11 1.67
N ARG A 57 0.91 -13.51 1.94
CA ARG A 57 0.08 -12.84 2.96
C ARG A 57 0.63 -13.10 4.36
N VAL A 58 1.08 -14.33 4.65
CA VAL A 58 1.69 -14.64 5.95
C VAL A 58 3.03 -13.93 6.11
N GLU A 59 3.83 -13.84 5.04
CA GLU A 59 5.08 -13.07 5.03
C GLU A 59 4.82 -11.59 5.36
N CYS A 60 3.87 -10.94 4.68
CA CYS A 60 3.47 -9.56 4.96
C CYS A 60 2.97 -9.39 6.41
N LEU A 61 2.17 -10.32 6.92
CA LEU A 61 1.69 -10.27 8.32
C LEU A 61 2.83 -10.40 9.34
N ASN A 62 3.85 -11.23 9.05
CA ASN A 62 5.04 -11.31 9.89
C ASN A 62 5.85 -10.00 9.84
N LYS A 63 5.94 -9.34 8.68
CA LYS A 63 6.56 -8.01 8.58
C LYS A 63 5.78 -6.97 9.38
N ILE A 64 4.46 -6.90 9.21
CA ILE A 64 3.59 -6.01 10.00
C ILE A 64 3.76 -6.24 11.51
N LEU A 65 3.96 -7.47 11.95
CA LEU A 65 4.20 -7.78 13.36
C LEU A 65 5.54 -7.20 13.87
N ALA A 66 6.55 -7.12 13.01
CA ALA A 66 7.88 -6.60 13.31
C ALA A 66 7.98 -5.07 13.26
N LEU A 67 7.11 -4.41 12.46
CA LEU A 67 7.07 -2.96 12.34
C LEU A 67 6.64 -2.29 13.66
N ASP A 68 7.16 -1.09 13.92
CA ASP A 68 6.64 -0.23 14.98
C ASP A 68 5.35 0.49 14.57
N ASP A 69 4.73 1.18 15.52
CA ASP A 69 3.41 1.79 15.29
C ASP A 69 3.49 3.00 14.33
N ASN A 70 4.62 3.71 14.30
CA ASN A 70 4.85 4.81 13.35
C ASN A 70 5.07 4.27 11.94
N GLU A 71 5.82 3.17 11.80
CA GLU A 71 6.03 2.52 10.50
C GLU A 71 4.70 1.99 9.93
N ILE A 72 3.85 1.41 10.76
CA ILE A 72 2.50 0.97 10.35
C ILE A 72 1.67 2.16 9.87
N GLU A 73 1.72 3.28 10.57
CA GLU A 73 1.05 4.51 10.15
C GLU A 73 1.60 5.03 8.82
N ASP A 74 2.93 5.02 8.62
CA ASP A 74 3.59 5.41 7.36
C ASP A 74 3.09 4.55 6.19
N TYR A 75 2.99 3.22 6.34
CA TYR A 75 2.42 2.34 5.31
C TYR A 75 0.94 2.66 5.04
N MET A 76 0.14 2.88 6.09
CA MET A 76 -1.26 3.25 5.90
C MET A 76 -1.39 4.57 5.14
N PHE A 77 -0.55 5.56 5.47
CA PHE A 77 -0.57 6.88 4.85
C PHE A 77 -0.24 6.87 3.35
N ASN A 78 0.45 5.83 2.86
CA ASN A 78 0.69 5.67 1.42
C ASN A 78 -0.60 5.40 0.63
N GLN A 79 -1.67 4.93 1.26
CA GLN A 79 -2.95 4.65 0.62
C GLN A 79 -3.89 5.85 0.71
N LYS A 80 -4.44 6.28 -0.43
CA LYS A 80 -5.41 7.39 -0.47
C LYS A 80 -6.60 7.14 0.45
N LYS A 81 -7.07 5.90 0.51
CA LYS A 81 -8.19 5.48 1.37
C LYS A 81 -7.97 5.86 2.83
N PHE A 82 -6.74 5.71 3.35
CA PHE A 82 -6.44 6.09 4.73
C PHE A 82 -6.28 7.60 4.89
N ARG A 83 -5.63 8.28 3.92
CA ARG A 83 -5.49 9.75 3.94
C ARG A 83 -6.84 10.46 3.98
N MET A 84 -7.82 9.95 3.22
CA MET A 84 -9.17 10.51 3.09
C MET A 84 -10.17 9.97 4.13
N ALA A 85 -9.78 9.00 4.95
CA ALA A 85 -10.63 8.45 6.00
C ALA A 85 -10.88 9.48 7.11
N SER A 86 -11.97 9.31 7.86
CA SER A 86 -12.22 10.16 9.03
C SER A 86 -11.20 9.89 10.14
N GLU A 87 -11.03 10.84 11.06
CA GLU A 87 -10.14 10.65 12.21
C GLU A 87 -10.57 9.47 13.09
N GLU A 88 -11.88 9.19 13.18
CA GLU A 88 -12.37 8.00 13.88
C GLU A 88 -11.97 6.70 13.16
N GLU A 89 -12.03 6.67 11.83
CA GLU A 89 -11.64 5.51 11.02
C GLU A 89 -10.12 5.25 11.12
N LYS A 90 -9.30 6.30 11.04
CA LYS A 90 -7.84 6.22 11.21
C LYS A 90 -7.48 5.68 12.59
N THR A 91 -8.04 6.29 13.64
CA THR A 91 -7.82 5.85 15.03
C THR A 91 -8.30 4.42 15.25
N GLY A 92 -9.44 4.05 14.64
CA GLY A 92 -9.99 2.70 14.70
C GLY A 92 -9.08 1.64 14.05
N LEU A 93 -8.48 1.97 12.90
CA LEU A 93 -7.52 1.09 12.21
C LEU A 93 -6.24 0.92 13.03
N LEU A 94 -5.65 2.01 13.52
CA LEU A 94 -4.46 1.95 14.37
C LEU A 94 -4.72 1.13 15.64
N ALA A 95 -5.86 1.36 16.31
CA ALA A 95 -6.27 0.59 17.48
C ALA A 95 -6.50 -0.90 17.16
N PHE A 96 -7.04 -1.21 15.98
CA PHE A 96 -7.21 -2.59 15.51
C PHE A 96 -5.84 -3.29 15.39
N TRP A 97 -4.87 -2.65 14.73
CA TRP A 97 -3.55 -3.24 14.52
C TRP A 97 -2.72 -3.34 15.80
N ALA A 98 -2.80 -2.34 16.69
CA ALA A 98 -2.21 -2.42 18.03
C ALA A 98 -2.78 -3.59 18.84
N LYS A 99 -4.09 -3.86 18.73
CA LYS A 99 -4.73 -5.03 19.33
C LYS A 99 -4.30 -6.34 18.66
N TRP A 100 -4.20 -6.34 17.33
CA TRP A 100 -3.79 -7.50 16.54
C TRP A 100 -2.34 -7.91 16.85
N LYS A 101 -1.39 -6.98 17.00
CA LYS A 101 0.01 -7.27 17.38
C LYS A 101 0.13 -8.05 18.70
N LYS A 102 -0.76 -7.79 19.66
CA LYS A 102 -0.80 -8.53 20.94
C LYS A 102 -1.24 -9.99 20.76
N LYS A 103 -2.06 -10.27 19.74
CA LYS A 103 -2.57 -11.61 19.43
C LYS A 103 -2.67 -11.77 17.90
N PRO A 104 -1.54 -12.04 17.22
CA PRO A 104 -1.45 -11.97 15.76
C PRO A 104 -2.11 -13.20 15.14
N VAL A 105 -3.43 -13.14 15.00
CA VAL A 105 -4.26 -14.22 14.45
C VAL A 105 -4.78 -13.86 13.07
N THR A 106 -4.78 -14.85 12.19
CA THR A 106 -5.35 -14.74 10.85
C THR A 106 -6.41 -15.80 10.62
N PHE A 107 -7.26 -15.62 9.62
CA PHE A 107 -8.26 -16.61 9.25
C PHE A 107 -7.63 -17.68 8.35
N VAL A 108 -7.90 -18.93 8.67
CA VAL A 108 -7.37 -20.09 7.95
C VAL A 108 -8.50 -21.02 7.53
N ARG A 109 -8.31 -21.66 6.38
CA ARG A 109 -9.07 -22.80 5.91
C ARG A 109 -8.13 -24.00 5.88
N ILE A 110 -8.51 -25.04 6.64
CA ILE A 110 -7.77 -26.30 6.67
C ILE A 110 -8.26 -27.13 5.49
N LEU A 111 -7.32 -27.65 4.71
CA LEU A 111 -7.53 -28.59 3.61
C LEU A 111 -7.37 -30.00 4.20
N ASP A 112 -8.48 -30.65 4.55
CA ASP A 112 -8.50 -31.94 5.23
C ASP A 112 -8.77 -33.14 4.31
N ASP A 113 -9.27 -32.87 3.11
CA ASP A 113 -9.70 -33.81 2.08
C ASP A 113 -8.84 -33.78 0.80
N VAL A 114 -7.68 -33.12 0.86
CA VAL A 114 -6.84 -32.82 -0.30
C VAL A 114 -5.58 -33.67 -0.30
N SER A 115 -5.25 -34.30 -1.43
CA SER A 115 -4.02 -35.09 -1.62
C SER A 115 -2.78 -34.21 -1.78
N THR A 116 -1.60 -34.81 -1.64
CA THR A 116 -0.31 -34.11 -1.83
C THR A 116 -0.14 -33.53 -3.23
N GLU A 117 -0.71 -34.18 -4.24
CA GLU A 117 -0.72 -33.74 -5.62
C GLU A 117 -1.65 -32.54 -5.82
N GLU A 118 -2.84 -32.57 -5.22
CA GLU A 118 -3.80 -31.47 -5.25
C GLU A 118 -3.29 -30.26 -4.45
N GLU A 119 -2.55 -30.46 -3.35
CA GLU A 119 -1.87 -29.37 -2.62
C GLU A 119 -0.87 -28.65 -3.53
N LYS A 120 -0.06 -29.39 -4.29
CA LYS A 120 0.86 -28.82 -5.28
C LYS A 120 0.11 -28.10 -6.39
N GLU A 121 -0.99 -28.67 -6.86
CA GLU A 121 -1.83 -28.06 -7.90
C GLU A 121 -2.43 -26.74 -7.42
N ILE A 122 -2.97 -26.68 -6.19
CA ILE A 122 -3.48 -25.45 -5.56
C ILE A 122 -2.37 -24.41 -5.47
N LEU A 123 -1.18 -24.82 -5.05
CA LEU A 123 -0.03 -23.93 -4.90
C LEU A 123 0.43 -23.37 -6.25
N VAL A 124 0.42 -24.18 -7.32
CA VAL A 124 0.69 -23.69 -8.70
C VAL A 124 -0.43 -22.76 -9.18
N LYS A 125 -1.69 -23.11 -8.92
CA LYS A 125 -2.86 -22.30 -9.30
C LYS A 125 -2.97 -20.97 -8.55
N ASP A 126 -2.55 -20.90 -7.30
CA ASP A 126 -2.47 -19.65 -6.51
C ASP A 126 -1.46 -18.67 -7.14
N ASN A 127 -0.47 -19.20 -7.88
CA ASN A 127 0.54 -18.42 -8.58
C ASN A 127 0.18 -18.09 -10.03
N LEU A 128 -0.77 -18.81 -10.61
CA LEU A 128 -1.23 -18.64 -11.98
C LEU A 128 -2.13 -17.39 -12.07
N HIS A 129 -1.53 -16.25 -12.44
CA HIS A 129 -2.30 -15.03 -12.75
C HIS A 129 -3.00 -15.24 -14.10
N TYR A 130 -4.29 -15.62 -14.07
CA TYR A 130 -5.15 -15.60 -15.26
C TYR A 130 -5.92 -14.28 -15.31
N GLY A 131 -5.66 -13.50 -16.36
CA GLY A 131 -6.38 -12.27 -16.66
C GLY A 131 -5.43 -11.19 -17.14
N GLU A 132 -5.68 -10.68 -18.34
CA GLU A 132 -5.26 -9.33 -18.69
C GLU A 132 -6.28 -8.39 -18.03
N ASP A 133 -5.78 -7.36 -17.34
CA ASP A 133 -6.63 -6.33 -16.76
C ASP A 133 -7.38 -5.60 -17.88
N ASP A 134 -8.73 -5.66 -17.89
CA ASP A 134 -9.54 -4.91 -18.85
C ASP A 134 -9.53 -3.42 -18.48
N ILE A 135 -8.62 -2.70 -19.14
CA ILE A 135 -8.34 -1.28 -18.93
C ILE A 135 -9.59 -0.42 -19.14
N GLU A 136 -10.53 -0.80 -20.02
CA GLU A 136 -11.75 -0.04 -20.27
C GLU A 136 -12.76 -0.17 -19.12
N ILE A 137 -12.93 -1.37 -18.59
CA ILE A 137 -13.80 -1.61 -17.43
C ILE A 137 -13.23 -0.93 -16.19
N MET A 138 -11.91 -0.99 -16.00
CA MET A 138 -11.21 -0.35 -14.89
C MET A 138 -11.39 1.17 -14.91
N LYS A 139 -11.19 1.82 -16.06
CA LYS A 139 -11.38 3.27 -16.22
C LYS A 139 -12.84 3.71 -16.04
N ARG A 140 -13.81 2.85 -16.36
CA ARG A 140 -15.25 3.17 -16.27
C ARG A 140 -15.82 3.06 -14.87
N HIS A 141 -15.30 2.14 -14.05
CA HIS A 141 -15.91 1.80 -12.75
C HIS A 141 -15.02 2.09 -11.53
N PHE A 142 -13.73 2.41 -11.72
CA PHE A 142 -12.78 2.64 -10.63
C PHE A 142 -12.00 3.95 -10.84
N GLU A 143 -11.76 4.69 -9.75
CA GLU A 143 -10.92 5.89 -9.79
C GLU A 143 -9.48 5.52 -10.19
N ARG A 144 -8.90 6.22 -11.17
CA ARG A 144 -7.52 6.02 -11.65
C ARG A 144 -6.48 5.98 -10.53
N GLU A 145 -6.68 6.79 -9.49
CA GLU A 145 -5.77 6.88 -8.35
C GLU A 145 -5.86 5.65 -7.44
N ALA A 146 -7.07 5.08 -7.27
CA ALA A 146 -7.26 3.84 -6.52
C ALA A 146 -6.61 2.64 -7.25
N ILE A 147 -6.67 2.62 -8.58
CA ILE A 147 -6.00 1.60 -9.41
C ILE A 147 -4.48 1.60 -9.18
N GLY A 148 -3.85 2.77 -9.16
CA GLY A 148 -2.42 2.91 -8.89
C GLY A 148 -2.01 2.51 -7.47
N ASP A 149 -2.90 2.76 -6.49
CA ASP A 149 -2.70 2.35 -5.10
C ASP A 149 -2.73 0.82 -4.92
N TYR A 150 -3.54 0.11 -5.72
CA TYR A 150 -3.69 -1.36 -5.66
C TYR A 150 -2.69 -2.13 -6.52
N LEU A 151 -2.34 -1.63 -7.71
CA LEU A 151 -1.48 -2.34 -8.67
C LEU A 151 -0.02 -1.89 -8.62
N GLY A 152 0.28 -0.82 -7.88
CA GLY A 152 1.54 -0.11 -8.05
C GLY A 152 1.59 0.58 -9.42
N SER A 153 2.56 1.45 -9.65
CA SER A 153 2.75 2.06 -10.97
C SER A 153 2.99 0.95 -12.00
N VAL A 154 1.93 0.55 -12.70
CA VAL A 154 2.06 -0.18 -13.95
C VAL A 154 3.02 0.66 -14.79
N ALA A 155 4.07 0.04 -15.30
CA ALA A 155 4.94 0.66 -16.27
C ALA A 155 4.09 0.96 -17.52
N TRP A 156 3.43 2.13 -17.53
CA TRP A 156 2.53 2.58 -18.58
C TRP A 156 3.24 2.67 -19.94
N ASN A 157 4.57 2.63 -19.95
CA ASN A 157 5.46 2.54 -21.10
C ASN A 157 5.58 1.13 -21.73
N LEU A 158 4.93 0.10 -21.17
CA LEU A 158 4.79 -1.23 -21.79
C LEU A 158 3.48 -1.39 -22.59
N TYR A 159 2.60 -0.38 -22.57
CA TYR A 159 1.39 -0.34 -23.39
C TYR A 159 1.60 0.63 -24.55
N ASP A 160 1.57 0.11 -25.76
CA ASP A 160 1.68 0.91 -26.98
C ASP A 160 0.38 1.72 -27.14
N TYR A 161 0.48 3.03 -26.94
CA TYR A 161 -0.64 3.98 -26.95
C TYR A 161 -0.86 4.59 -28.34
N ASP A 162 -0.55 3.87 -29.41
CA ASP A 162 -0.51 4.44 -30.75
C ASP A 162 -1.88 4.53 -31.48
N ASP A 163 -2.98 4.63 -30.72
CA ASP A 163 -4.25 5.12 -31.24
C ASP A 163 -4.76 6.31 -30.42
N LYS A 164 -4.11 7.44 -30.75
CA LYS A 164 -4.45 8.87 -30.58
C LYS A 164 -5.72 9.22 -29.81
N ILE A 165 -5.56 10.20 -28.90
CA ILE A 165 -6.39 11.39 -28.57
C ILE A 165 -6.15 11.66 -27.06
N ASN A 166 -5.58 12.75 -26.56
CA ASN A 166 -5.34 14.10 -27.07
C ASN A 166 -4.14 14.68 -26.29
N ASP A 167 -2.92 14.36 -26.71
CA ASP A 167 -1.72 14.85 -26.04
C ASP A 167 -1.18 16.06 -26.80
N LYS A 168 -1.55 17.25 -26.34
CA LYS A 168 -0.90 18.49 -26.79
C LYS A 168 -0.50 19.42 -25.66
N ASN A 169 -0.65 19.06 -24.40
CA ASN A 169 -0.17 19.84 -23.25
C ASN A 169 0.00 18.97 -21.98
N LEU A 170 0.60 17.77 -22.08
CA LEU A 170 1.17 17.16 -20.87
C LEU A 170 2.63 17.57 -20.73
N ASP A 171 2.91 18.37 -19.70
CA ASP A 171 4.26 18.58 -19.20
C ASP A 171 4.80 17.23 -18.68
N LEU A 172 5.87 16.75 -19.30
CA LEU A 172 6.48 15.45 -19.02
C LEU A 172 7.57 15.53 -17.95
N THR A 173 7.60 16.56 -17.12
CA THR A 173 8.51 16.63 -15.97
C THR A 173 8.07 15.65 -14.88
N LYS A 174 8.59 14.43 -14.97
CA LYS A 174 8.55 13.43 -13.91
C LYS A 174 9.35 13.92 -12.70
N THR A 175 8.67 14.10 -11.57
CA THR A 175 9.30 14.11 -10.24
C THR A 175 8.78 12.91 -9.46
N TYR A 176 9.61 11.88 -9.36
CA TYR A 176 9.45 10.89 -8.30
C TYR A 176 9.78 11.59 -6.98
N PRO A 177 8.91 11.56 -5.96
CA PRO A 177 9.29 12.05 -4.64
C PRO A 177 10.29 11.06 -4.02
N GLU A 178 11.59 11.29 -4.24
CA GLU A 178 12.63 10.83 -3.33
C GLU A 178 12.53 11.71 -2.08
N LYS A 179 11.98 11.15 -0.99
CA LYS A 179 11.97 11.81 0.31
C LYS A 179 13.40 11.99 0.80
N PHE A 180 13.88 13.23 0.93
CA PHE A 180 15.02 13.56 1.78
C PHE A 180 14.52 13.72 3.23
N LYS A 181 14.76 12.71 4.08
CA LYS A 181 14.53 12.79 5.53
C LYS A 181 15.77 13.43 6.19
N CYS A 182 15.67 14.68 6.59
CA CYS A 182 16.47 15.23 7.70
C CYS A 182 15.55 15.27 8.93
N GLY A 183 16.02 14.78 10.07
CA GLY A 183 15.21 14.53 11.27
C GLY A 183 14.43 15.74 11.79
N TYR A 184 13.41 15.46 12.61
CA TYR A 184 12.53 16.41 13.30
C TYR A 184 13.13 17.82 13.49
N VAL A 185 12.53 18.81 12.81
CA VAL A 185 12.68 20.21 13.21
C VAL A 185 11.28 20.77 13.43
N GLU A 186 10.77 20.62 14.65
CA GLU A 186 9.83 21.61 15.18
C GLU A 186 10.64 22.85 15.54
N CYS A 187 10.44 23.93 14.80
CA CYS A 187 10.99 25.24 15.11
C CYS A 187 9.92 26.05 15.84
N GLN A 188 10.22 26.50 17.07
CA GLN A 188 9.42 27.55 17.70
C GLN A 188 9.72 28.86 16.99
N MET A 189 8.70 29.42 16.34
CA MET A 189 8.76 30.71 15.65
C MET A 189 7.76 31.67 16.29
N THR A 190 8.05 32.96 16.21
CA THR A 190 7.17 34.00 16.72
C THR A 190 5.92 34.15 15.85
N ASP A 191 4.82 34.65 16.42
CA ASP A 191 3.59 34.92 15.67
C ASP A 191 3.81 35.83 14.46
N GLN A 192 4.80 36.72 14.53
CA GLN A 192 5.16 37.61 13.45
C GLN A 192 5.87 36.87 12.30
N GLU A 193 6.78 35.96 12.62
CA GLU A 193 7.46 35.11 11.62
C GLU A 193 6.47 34.15 10.95
N PHE A 194 5.56 33.56 11.73
CA PHE A 194 4.51 32.68 11.20
C PHE A 194 3.58 33.42 10.24
N LYS A 195 3.06 34.59 10.65
CA LYS A 195 2.23 35.44 9.77
C LYS A 195 2.99 35.89 8.52
N GLY A 196 4.29 36.19 8.67
CA GLY A 196 5.15 36.55 7.54
C GLY A 196 5.31 35.43 6.52
N LEU A 197 5.45 34.18 6.99
CA LEU A 197 5.53 32.99 6.14
C LEU A 197 4.19 32.71 5.46
N CYS A 198 3.06 32.84 6.16
CA CYS A 198 1.73 32.68 5.57
C CYS A 198 1.47 33.71 4.46
N ALA A 199 1.78 34.99 4.70
CA ALA A 199 1.61 36.04 3.70
C ALA A 199 2.50 35.81 2.46
N ARG A 200 3.72 35.29 2.66
CA ARG A 200 4.62 34.93 1.56
C ARG A 200 4.11 33.73 0.78
N LEU A 201 3.52 32.75 1.46
CA LEU A 201 2.90 31.59 0.83
C LEU A 201 1.68 32.02 0.01
N GLU A 202 0.79 32.85 0.55
CA GLU A 202 -0.37 33.38 -0.18
C GLU A 202 0.06 34.13 -1.45
N LYS A 203 1.07 34.99 -1.35
CA LYS A 203 1.60 35.70 -2.51
C LYS A 203 2.22 34.75 -3.55
N TYR A 204 2.98 33.75 -3.10
CA TYR A 204 3.55 32.74 -3.98
C TYR A 204 2.46 31.94 -4.70
N LEU A 205 1.38 31.62 -3.98
CA LEU A 205 0.21 30.95 -4.53
C LEU A 205 -0.52 31.83 -5.55
N GLU A 206 -0.66 33.13 -5.32
CA GLU A 206 -1.23 34.05 -6.32
C GLU A 206 -0.41 34.11 -7.61
N GLU A 207 0.93 34.07 -7.49
CA GLU A 207 1.85 34.12 -8.63
C GLU A 207 1.95 32.79 -9.40
N HIS A 208 1.55 31.68 -8.78
CA HIS A 208 1.68 30.32 -9.33
C HIS A 208 0.32 29.60 -9.39
N ASP A 209 -0.76 30.34 -9.57
CA ASP A 209 -2.13 29.83 -9.76
C ASP A 209 -2.56 28.78 -8.71
N GLY A 210 -2.21 29.03 -7.45
CA GLY A 210 -2.57 28.20 -6.30
C GLY A 210 -1.67 26.97 -6.08
N ILE A 211 -0.55 26.87 -6.80
CA ILE A 211 0.41 25.76 -6.67
C ILE A 211 1.48 26.12 -5.63
N SER A 212 1.55 25.36 -4.54
CA SER A 212 2.53 25.54 -3.46
C SER A 212 3.89 24.88 -3.73
N ASP A 213 4.00 24.08 -4.80
CA ASP A 213 5.23 23.39 -5.16
C ASP A 213 6.33 24.40 -5.51
N GLY A 214 7.52 24.18 -4.93
CA GLY A 214 8.67 25.09 -5.08
C GLY A 214 8.71 26.25 -4.07
N PHE A 215 7.67 26.47 -3.24
CA PHE A 215 7.66 27.53 -2.23
C PHE A 215 8.82 27.44 -1.23
N LEU A 216 9.13 26.24 -0.75
CA LEU A 216 10.28 26.04 0.14
C LEU A 216 11.61 26.32 -0.58
N THR A 217 11.66 26.05 -1.89
CA THR A 217 12.84 26.33 -2.72
C THR A 217 13.00 27.83 -2.96
N SER A 218 11.90 28.57 -3.18
CA SER A 218 11.95 30.04 -3.29
C SER A 218 12.32 30.71 -1.96
N LEU A 219 11.82 30.21 -0.84
CA LEU A 219 12.23 30.62 0.51
C LEU A 219 13.73 30.43 0.75
N LEU A 220 14.29 29.28 0.37
CA LEU A 220 15.69 28.93 0.59
C LEU A 220 16.65 29.63 -0.38
N LEU A 221 16.21 29.86 -1.63
CA LEU A 221 17.03 30.52 -2.66
C LEU A 221 16.99 32.06 -2.59
N GLY A 222 16.20 32.63 -1.67
CA GLY A 222 16.25 34.05 -1.33
C GLY A 222 15.98 34.99 -2.51
N LYS A 223 14.99 34.66 -3.34
CA LYS A 223 14.40 35.60 -4.31
C LYS A 223 13.05 36.09 -3.84
#